data_AF-A0A965UJV8-F1
#
_entry.id   AF-A0A965UJV8-F1
#
_cell.length_a   1.000
_cell.length_b   1.000
_cell.length_c   1.000
_cell.angle_alpha   90.00
_cell.angle_beta   90.00
_cell.angle_gamma   90.00
#
_symmetry.space_group_name_H-M   'P 1'
#
loop_
_entity.id
_entity.type
_entity.pdbx_description
1 polymer ?
#
loop_
_entity_poly.entity_id
_entity_poly.type
_entity_poly.pdbx_seq_one_letter_code
_entity_poly.pdbx_strand_id
1 'polypeptide(L)'
;MKDTEHLEEILSQLRIIMIRKHQDYGPYNIANAPGGAMNGLIVRMHDKMTRLENLHYNHKGNTPNYEPIEDTLLDLANYAIIGLMVQRGFWEGLDGAGVHRGV
;
A
#
# COMPACT_ATOMS: atom_id res chain seq x y z
N MET A 1 9.15 18.90 6.86
CA MET A 1 9.17 18.11 8.11
C MET A 1 9.57 19.04 9.24
N LYS A 2 8.80 19.10 10.33
CA LYS A 2 9.11 19.99 11.47
C LYS A 2 10.05 19.32 12.48
N ASP A 3 9.91 18.01 12.65
CA ASP A 3 10.73 17.16 13.49
C ASP A 3 10.80 15.77 12.86
N THR A 4 11.94 15.09 12.99
CA THR A 4 12.12 13.68 12.62
C THR A 4 11.25 12.75 13.46
N GLU A 5 10.93 13.09 14.70
CA GLU A 5 10.07 12.25 15.57
C GLU A 5 8.72 11.94 14.92
N HIS A 6 8.08 12.94 14.29
CA HIS A 6 6.81 12.73 13.58
C HIS A 6 6.95 11.78 12.38
N LEU A 7 8.10 11.77 11.69
CA LEU A 7 8.35 10.82 10.62
C LEU A 7 8.47 9.41 11.17
N GLU A 8 9.21 9.24 12.27
CA GLU A 8 9.39 7.94 12.93
C GLU A 8 8.06 7.38 13.47
N GLU A 9 7.19 8.24 14.00
CA GLU A 9 5.83 7.85 14.39
C GLU A 9 5.04 7.27 13.22
N ILE A 10 5.05 7.94 12.06
CA ILE A 10 4.36 7.48 10.85
C ILE A 10 4.96 6.16 10.34
N LEU A 11 6.29 6.04 10.32
CA LEU A 11 6.97 4.80 9.91
C LEU A 11 6.62 3.62 10.84
N SER A 12 6.52 3.87 12.15
CA SER A 12 6.09 2.88 13.14
C SER A 12 4.65 2.43 12.89
N GLN A 13 3.74 3.38 12.60
CA GLN A 13 2.35 3.07 12.26
C GLN A 13 2.25 2.23 10.98
N LEU A 14 2.96 2.61 9.92
CA LEU A 14 3.03 1.85 8.66
C LEU A 14 3.45 0.40 8.91
N ARG A 15 4.51 0.19 9.69
CA ARG A 15 4.99 -1.13 10.07
C ARG A 15 3.93 -1.95 10.80
N ILE A 16 3.24 -1.37 11.79
CA ILE A 16 2.20 -2.06 12.55
C ILE A 16 1.04 -2.48 11.62
N ILE A 17 0.58 -1.56 10.76
CA ILE A 17 -0.51 -1.84 9.81
C ILE A 17 -0.10 -2.93 8.82
N MET A 18 1.11 -2.85 8.27
CA MET A 18 1.63 -3.84 7.32
C MET A 18 1.66 -5.24 7.94
N ILE A 19 2.20 -5.37 9.17
CA ILE A 19 2.27 -6.67 9.87
C ILE A 19 0.87 -7.22 10.11
N ARG A 20 -0.07 -6.40 10.61
CA ARG A 20 -1.46 -6.84 10.87
C ARG A 20 -2.13 -7.33 9.59
N LYS A 21 -2.11 -6.53 8.52
CA LYS A 21 -2.72 -6.92 7.23
C LYS A 21 -2.05 -8.16 6.65
N HIS A 22 -0.73 -8.29 6.81
CA HIS A 22 -0.03 -9.49 6.35
C HIS A 22 -0.46 -10.74 7.11
N GLN A 23 -0.71 -10.64 8.43
CA GLN A 23 -1.26 -11.74 9.22
C GLN A 23 -2.67 -12.12 8.78
N ASP A 24 -3.51 -11.14 8.44
CA ASP A 24 -4.90 -11.38 8.06
C ASP A 24 -5.05 -11.98 6.65
N TYR A 25 -4.27 -11.49 5.67
CA TYR A 25 -4.44 -11.85 4.25
C TYR A 25 -3.36 -12.79 3.70
N GLY A 26 -2.22 -12.90 4.38
CA GLY A 26 -1.04 -13.62 3.90
C GLY A 26 -0.38 -13.02 2.66
N PRO A 27 0.76 -13.60 2.22
CA PRO A 27 1.52 -13.11 1.06
C PRO A 27 0.81 -13.34 -0.29
N TYR A 28 0.00 -14.41 -0.39
CA TYR A 28 -0.56 -14.87 -1.65
C TYR A 28 -1.66 -13.97 -2.22
N ASN A 29 -2.30 -13.12 -1.41
CA ASN A 29 -3.24 -12.11 -1.90
C ASN A 29 -2.58 -11.09 -2.86
N ILE A 30 -1.28 -10.85 -2.67
CA ILE A 30 -0.47 -10.03 -3.57
C ILE A 30 0.17 -10.92 -4.64
N ALA A 31 0.83 -12.01 -4.26
CA ALA A 31 1.58 -12.84 -5.21
C ALA A 31 0.70 -13.39 -6.35
N ASN A 32 -0.51 -13.84 -6.01
CA ASN A 32 -1.45 -14.44 -6.95
C ASN A 32 -2.49 -13.45 -7.49
N ALA A 33 -2.26 -12.14 -7.33
CA ALA A 33 -3.17 -11.14 -7.86
C ALA A 33 -3.33 -11.31 -9.39
N PRO A 34 -4.55 -11.18 -9.95
CA PRO A 34 -4.76 -11.27 -11.39
C PRO A 34 -3.89 -10.29 -12.18
N GLY A 35 -3.20 -10.79 -13.20
CA GLY A 35 -2.21 -10.00 -13.97
C GLY A 35 -0.85 -9.86 -13.28
N GLY A 36 -0.62 -10.59 -12.18
CA GLY A 36 0.65 -10.60 -11.43
C GLY A 36 0.69 -9.60 -10.28
N ALA A 37 1.64 -9.81 -9.36
CA ALA A 37 1.75 -9.04 -8.12
C ALA A 37 1.83 -7.52 -8.35
N MET A 38 2.65 -7.06 -9.30
CA MET A 38 2.80 -5.64 -9.58
C MET A 38 1.51 -5.03 -10.16
N ASN A 39 0.83 -5.73 -11.08
CA ASN A 39 -0.45 -5.26 -11.61
C ASN A 39 -1.51 -5.16 -10.51
N GLY A 40 -1.58 -6.17 -9.64
CA GLY A 40 -2.48 -6.15 -8.49
C GLY A 40 -2.24 -4.99 -7.52
N LEU A 41 -0.98 -4.58 -7.34
CA LEU A 41 -0.63 -3.40 -6.54
C LEU A 41 -1.03 -2.10 -7.26
N ILE A 42 -0.76 -1.98 -8.56
CA ILE A 42 -1.14 -0.81 -9.36
C ILE A 42 -2.65 -0.57 -9.30
N VAL A 43 -3.46 -1.61 -9.50
CA VAL A 43 -4.93 -1.50 -9.44
C VAL A 43 -5.39 -1.04 -8.05
N ARG A 44 -4.88 -1.65 -6.97
CA ARG A 44 -5.25 -1.27 -5.60
C ARG A 44 -4.82 0.17 -5.25
N MET A 45 -3.64 0.59 -5.70
CA MET A 45 -3.17 1.97 -5.53
C MET A 45 -4.00 2.94 -6.34
N HIS A 46 -4.41 2.59 -7.56
CA HIS A 46 -5.30 3.41 -8.39
C HIS A 46 -6.64 3.67 -7.69
N ASP A 47 -7.30 2.63 -7.17
CA ASP A 47 -8.56 2.78 -6.42
C ASP A 47 -8.42 3.73 -5.22
N LYS A 48 -7.31 3.59 -4.48
CA LYS A 48 -7.00 4.44 -3.33
C LYS A 48 -6.65 5.87 -3.75
N MET A 49 -5.99 6.08 -4.89
CA MET A 49 -5.71 7.40 -5.43
C MET A 49 -7.00 8.12 -5.88
N THR A 50 -7.87 7.44 -6.62
CA THR A 50 -9.18 7.99 -7.01
C THR A 50 -10.02 8.36 -5.80
N ARG A 51 -9.98 7.55 -4.74
CA ARG A 51 -10.60 7.88 -3.45
C ARG A 51 -9.99 9.15 -2.84
N LEU A 52 -8.67 9.26 -2.78
CA LEU A 52 -7.96 10.42 -2.24
C LEU A 52 -8.34 11.71 -3.00
N GLU A 53 -8.37 11.67 -4.33
CA GLU A 53 -8.79 12.79 -5.17
C GLU A 53 -10.23 13.21 -4.85
N ASN A 54 -11.14 12.25 -4.76
CA ASN A 54 -12.53 12.53 -4.41
C ASN A 54 -12.66 13.20 -3.03
N LEU A 55 -11.96 12.68 -2.01
CA LEU A 55 -11.98 13.26 -0.67
C LEU A 55 -11.32 14.65 -0.61
N HIS A 56 -10.30 14.88 -1.41
CA HIS A 56 -9.58 16.16 -1.41
C HIS A 56 -10.34 17.25 -2.16
N TYR A 57 -10.90 16.94 -3.33
CA TYR A 57 -11.50 17.94 -4.22
C TYR A 57 -13.02 18.10 -4.06
N ASN A 58 -13.74 17.03 -3.68
CA ASN A 58 -15.21 17.02 -3.71
C ASN A 58 -15.86 17.18 -2.32
N HIS A 59 -15.08 17.31 -1.24
CA HIS A 59 -15.59 17.51 0.13
C HIS A 59 -16.06 18.95 0.38
N LYS A 60 -17.22 19.32 -0.19
CA LYS A 60 -17.94 20.58 0.11
C LYS A 60 -19.10 20.46 1.11
N GLY A 61 -19.32 19.32 1.76
CA GLY A 61 -20.38 19.28 2.79
C GLY A 61 -20.95 17.93 3.22
N ASN A 62 -20.34 16.78 2.89
CA ASN A 62 -20.78 15.50 3.45
C ASN A 62 -19.60 14.78 4.07
N THR A 63 -19.78 14.42 5.34
CA THR A 63 -18.87 13.59 6.15
C THR A 63 -18.43 12.37 5.31
N PRO A 64 -17.12 12.14 5.13
CA PRO A 64 -16.67 10.95 4.42
C PRO A 64 -17.21 9.72 5.13
N ASN A 65 -17.90 8.85 4.39
CA ASN A 65 -18.35 7.57 4.89
C ASN A 65 -17.12 6.73 5.30
N TYR A 66 -16.90 6.64 6.61
CA TYR A 66 -16.19 5.62 7.38
C TYR A 66 -14.66 5.46 7.29
N GLU A 67 -13.96 5.97 6.28
CA GLU A 67 -12.48 5.83 6.21
C GLU A 67 -11.80 7.23 6.07
N PRO A 68 -10.86 7.61 6.95
CA PRO A 68 -10.10 8.87 6.86
C PRO A 68 -9.24 9.01 5.60
N ILE A 69 -8.79 10.25 5.29
CA ILE A 69 -7.75 10.50 4.29
C ILE A 69 -6.43 9.83 4.71
N GLU A 70 -6.12 9.89 6.00
CA GLU A 70 -4.92 9.31 6.61
C GLU A 70 -4.78 7.81 6.30
N ASP A 71 -5.84 7.03 6.51
CA ASP A 71 -5.85 5.59 6.20
C ASP A 71 -5.51 5.30 4.73
N THR A 72 -5.97 6.14 3.81
CA THR A 72 -5.63 6.00 2.40
C THR A 72 -4.18 6.35 2.09
N LEU A 73 -3.62 7.37 2.74
CA LEU A 73 -2.21 7.68 2.59
C LEU A 73 -1.32 6.57 3.16
N LEU A 74 -1.69 6.01 4.32
CA LEU A 74 -0.99 4.88 4.93
C LEU A 74 -1.05 3.62 4.05
N ASP A 75 -2.21 3.34 3.45
CA ASP A 75 -2.37 2.23 2.50
C ASP A 75 -1.50 2.40 1.25
N LEU A 76 -1.52 3.59 0.63
CA LEU A 76 -0.69 3.90 -0.53
C LEU A 76 0.80 3.72 -0.23
N ALA A 77 1.26 4.23 0.91
CA ALA A 77 2.64 4.07 1.35
C ALA A 77 3.02 2.59 1.55
N ASN A 78 2.16 1.81 2.22
CA ASN A 78 2.39 0.38 2.42
C ASN A 78 2.36 -0.41 1.11
N TYR A 79 1.48 -0.08 0.16
CA TYR A 79 1.49 -0.72 -1.17
C TYR A 79 2.76 -0.40 -1.94
N ALA A 80 3.29 0.81 -1.85
CA ALA A 80 4.58 1.15 -2.46
C ALA A 80 5.73 0.34 -1.83
N ILE A 81 5.76 0.18 -0.50
CA ILE A 81 6.76 -0.66 0.20
C ILE A 81 6.64 -2.12 -0.24
N ILE A 82 5.42 -2.67 -0.33
CA ILE A 82 5.20 -4.04 -0.83
C ILE A 82 5.67 -4.16 -2.29
N GLY A 83 5.43 -3.15 -3.13
CA GLY A 83 5.94 -3.11 -4.50
C GLY A 83 7.46 -3.20 -4.57
N LEU A 84 8.18 -2.50 -3.68
CA LEU A 84 9.63 -2.63 -3.56
C LEU A 84 10.05 -4.03 -3.13
N MET A 85 9.32 -4.66 -2.19
CA MET A 85 9.60 -6.05 -1.78
C MET A 85 9.38 -7.03 -2.95
N VAL A 86 8.31 -6.84 -3.72
CA VAL A 86 8.03 -7.65 -4.91
C VAL A 86 9.15 -7.49 -5.95
N GLN A 87 9.52 -6.25 -6.27
CA GLN A 87 10.57 -5.95 -7.24
C GLN A 87 11.93 -6.54 -6.83
N ARG A 88 12.25 -6.52 -5.52
CA ARG A 88 13.49 -7.06 -4.97
C ARG A 88 13.46 -8.57 -4.74
N GLY A 89 12.32 -9.23 -4.99
CA GLY A 89 12.16 -10.67 -4.73
C GLY A 89 12.12 -11.03 -3.24
N PHE A 90 11.81 -10.07 -2.37
CA PHE A 90 11.66 -10.28 -0.92
C PHE A 90 10.25 -10.71 -0.53
N TRP A 91 9.29 -10.66 -1.47
CA TRP A 91 7.92 -11.06 -1.23
C TRP A 91 7.73 -12.57 -1.46
N GLU A 92 7.12 -13.25 -0.48
CA GLU A 92 6.85 -14.68 -0.55
C GLU A 92 5.78 -15.02 -1.61
N GLY A 93 5.89 -16.21 -2.21
CA GLY A 93 4.92 -16.71 -3.19
C GLY A 93 5.12 -16.20 -4.61
N LEU A 94 6.18 -15.44 -4.87
CA LEU A 94 6.57 -15.09 -6.25
C LEU A 94 7.29 -16.28 -6.90
N ASP A 95 6.64 -16.90 -7.88
CA ASP A 95 7.32 -17.82 -8.79
C ASP A 95 8.34 -17.02 -9.60
N GLY A 96 9.57 -17.53 -9.77
CA GLY A 96 10.75 -16.80 -10.24
C GLY A 96 10.69 -16.12 -11.62
N ALA A 97 9.52 -16.05 -12.27
CA ALA A 97 9.26 -15.42 -13.56
C ALA A 97 9.00 -13.90 -13.51
N GLY A 98 8.83 -13.29 -12.33
CA GLY A 98 8.50 -11.86 -12.20
C GLY A 98 9.53 -10.98 -11.48
N VAL A 99 10.63 -11.56 -11.01
CA VAL A 99 11.67 -10.81 -10.28
C VAL A 99 12.61 -10.19 -11.32
N HIS A 100 12.42 -8.90 -11.61
CA HIS A 100 13.51 -8.11 -12.18
C HIS A 100 14.62 -8.03 -11.14
N ARG A 101 15.52 -9.03 -11.17
CA ARG A 101 16.83 -8.94 -10.53
C ARG A 101 17.57 -7.81 -11.24
N GLY A 102 17.39 -6.59 -10.71
CA GLY A 102 18.13 -5.41 -11.14
C GLY A 102 19.62 -5.69 -11.03
N VAL A 103 20.34 -5.27 -12.07
CA VAL A 103 21.80 -5.24 -12.21
C VAL A 103 22.44 -4.45 -11.07
#